data_AF-A0A7X6CSF6-F1
#
_entry.id   AF-A0A7X6CSF6-F1
#
_cell.length_a   1.000
_cell.length_b   1.000
_cell.length_c   1.000
_cell.angle_alpha   90.00
_cell.angle_beta   90.00
_cell.angle_gamma   90.00
#
_symmetry.space_group_name_H-M   'P 1'
#
loop_
_entity.id
_entity.type
_entity.pdbx_description
1 polymer ?
#
loop_
_entity_poly.entity_id
_entity_poly.type
_entity_poly.pdbx_seq_one_letter_code
_entity_poly.pdbx_strand_id
1 'polypeptide(L)'
;MITINPDTGVFVQCNPILEGAMVISLPDEQYKLLKSIDFSDIKEHIHFDDQNKSVEVTDSKVDELQIIVDDEIVLKGLSDDQEEVLPLGRKLYDLYDTIYS
;
A
#
# COMPACT_ATOMS: atom_id res chain seq x y z
N MET A 1 -13.98 -4.09 -16.00
CA MET A 1 -14.94 -4.12 -17.13
C MET A 1 -14.29 -3.31 -18.25
N ILE A 2 -14.04 -3.87 -19.43
CA ILE A 2 -13.46 -3.09 -20.55
C ILE A 2 -14.61 -2.29 -21.17
N THR A 3 -14.56 -0.96 -21.05
CA THR A 3 -15.54 -0.08 -21.70
C THR A 3 -14.88 0.53 -22.92
N ILE A 4 -15.52 0.35 -24.07
CA ILE A 4 -15.07 0.94 -25.34
C ILE A 4 -15.73 2.31 -25.44
N ASN A 5 -14.92 3.37 -25.56
CA ASN A 5 -15.47 4.68 -25.89
C ASN A 5 -15.95 4.66 -27.35
N PRO A 6 -17.26 4.82 -27.62
CA PRO A 6 -17.82 4.66 -28.96
C PRO A 6 -17.43 5.78 -29.93
N ASP A 7 -16.96 6.92 -29.42
CA ASP A 7 -16.61 8.10 -30.24
C ASP A 7 -15.14 8.09 -30.68
N THR A 8 -14.26 7.39 -29.96
CA THR A 8 -12.81 7.41 -30.21
C THR A 8 -12.20 6.04 -30.47
N GLY A 9 -12.92 4.93 -30.21
CA GLY A 9 -12.41 3.57 -30.38
C GLY A 9 -11.29 3.20 -29.38
N VAL A 10 -11.07 4.03 -28.36
CA VAL A 10 -10.05 3.81 -27.33
C VAL A 10 -10.56 2.80 -26.30
N PHE A 11 -9.75 1.78 -26.02
CA PHE A 11 -9.98 0.84 -24.94
C PHE A 11 -9.67 1.52 -23.61
N VAL A 12 -10.71 1.87 -22.85
CA VAL A 12 -10.54 2.28 -21.47
C VAL A 12 -10.66 1.02 -20.63
N GLN A 13 -9.53 0.51 -20.16
CA GLN A 13 -9.54 -0.45 -19.07
C GLN A 13 -9.94 0.32 -17.81
N CYS A 14 -11.24 0.39 -17.55
CA CYS A 14 -11.74 0.72 -16.24
C CYS A 14 -11.33 -0.46 -15.34
N ASN A 15 -10.17 -0.34 -14.70
CA ASN A 15 -10.03 -0.92 -13.37
C ASN A 15 -11.20 -0.33 -12.59
N PRO A 16 -12.06 -1.16 -11.96
CA PRO A 16 -12.97 -0.63 -10.98
C PRO A 16 -12.05 -0.08 -9.90
N ILE A 17 -11.77 1.22 -9.96
CA ILE A 17 -11.41 1.96 -8.76
C ILE A 17 -12.56 1.59 -7.84
N LEU A 18 -12.26 0.80 -6.80
CA LEU A 18 -13.19 0.53 -5.72
C LEU A 18 -13.82 1.90 -5.38
N GLU A 19 -15.13 2.07 -5.60
CA GLU A 19 -15.77 3.34 -5.25
C GLU A 19 -15.47 3.62 -3.78
N GLY A 20 -14.70 4.67 -3.50
CA GLY A 20 -14.10 4.89 -2.19
C GLY A 20 -12.85 4.03 -1.96
N ALA A 21 -11.81 4.23 -2.76
CA ALA A 21 -10.48 3.70 -2.48
C ALA A 21 -9.42 4.80 -2.51
N MET A 22 -8.48 4.66 -1.58
CA MET A 22 -7.28 5.46 -1.48
C MET A 22 -6.20 4.85 -2.38
N VAL A 23 -5.65 5.68 -3.28
CA VAL A 23 -4.53 5.30 -4.14
C VAL A 23 -3.28 6.02 -3.69
N ILE A 24 -2.23 5.26 -3.40
CA ILE A 24 -0.99 5.76 -2.81
C ILE A 24 0.17 5.40 -3.74
N SER A 25 0.80 6.42 -4.33
CA SER A 25 1.97 6.24 -5.19
C SER A 25 3.24 6.31 -4.34
N LEU A 26 4.10 5.29 -4.45
CA LEU A 26 5.29 5.17 -3.61
C LEU A 26 6.57 5.16 -4.47
N PRO A 27 7.68 5.72 -3.96
CA PRO A 27 9.00 5.46 -4.50
C PRO A 27 9.29 3.95 -4.56
N ASP A 28 10.09 3.51 -5.55
CA ASP A 28 10.32 2.08 -5.81
C ASP A 28 10.81 1.28 -4.59
N GLU A 29 11.68 1.87 -3.75
CA GLU A 29 12.16 1.23 -2.53
C GLU A 29 11.04 1.03 -1.50
N GLN A 30 10.22 2.05 -1.28
CA GLN A 30 9.08 2.01 -0.37
C GLN A 30 7.97 1.08 -0.86
N TYR A 31 7.70 1.08 -2.17
CA TYR A 31 6.75 0.16 -2.79
C TYR A 31 7.17 -1.30 -2.61
N LYS A 32 8.46 -1.60 -2.81
CA LYS A 32 9.01 -2.95 -2.58
C LYS A 32 8.95 -3.33 -1.11
N LEU A 33 9.23 -2.39 -0.21
CA LEU A 33 9.13 -2.61 1.23
C LEU A 33 7.68 -2.92 1.63
N LEU A 34 6.72 -2.10 1.19
CA LEU A 34 5.30 -2.34 1.45
C LEU A 34 4.89 -3.72 0.95
N LYS A 35 5.23 -4.10 -0.29
CA LYS A 35 4.93 -5.45 -0.84
C LYS A 35 5.52 -6.62 -0.06
N SER A 36 6.52 -6.40 0.79
CA SER A 36 7.13 -7.45 1.61
C SER A 36 6.37 -7.72 2.91
N ILE A 37 5.45 -6.84 3.30
CA ILE A 37 4.61 -6.96 4.49
C ILE A 37 3.45 -7.91 4.20
N ASP A 38 3.03 -8.65 5.23
CA ASP A 38 1.89 -9.57 5.13
C ASP A 38 0.56 -8.83 5.28
N PHE A 39 -0.22 -8.79 4.19
CA PHE A 39 -1.57 -8.20 4.15
C PHE A 39 -2.68 -9.25 4.02
N SER A 40 -2.43 -10.49 4.48
CA SER A 40 -3.39 -11.59 4.35
C SER A 40 -4.79 -11.23 4.89
N ASP A 41 -4.87 -10.42 5.94
CA ASP A 41 -6.13 -9.99 6.58
C ASP A 41 -6.98 -9.03 5.74
N ILE A 42 -6.34 -8.28 4.83
CA ILE A 42 -7.02 -7.29 3.96
C ILE A 42 -6.80 -7.58 2.47
N LYS A 43 -6.37 -8.79 2.12
CA LYS A 43 -5.93 -9.17 0.77
C LYS A 43 -6.93 -8.83 -0.33
N GLU A 44 -8.23 -8.94 -0.06
CA GLU A 44 -9.29 -8.64 -1.03
C GLU A 44 -9.53 -7.14 -1.22
N HIS A 45 -8.98 -6.31 -0.33
CA HIS A 45 -9.15 -4.86 -0.26
C HIS A 45 -7.90 -4.07 -0.62
N ILE A 46 -6.78 -4.76 -0.90
CA ILE A 46 -5.50 -4.17 -1.28
C ILE A 46 -5.08 -4.66 -2.67
N HIS A 47 -4.70 -3.74 -3.54
CA HIS A 47 -4.20 -4.03 -4.87
C HIS A 47 -2.87 -3.33 -5.12
N PHE A 48 -1.88 -4.07 -5.60
CA PHE A 48 -0.54 -3.56 -5.91
C PHE A 48 -0.39 -3.41 -7.42
N ASP A 49 -0.21 -2.18 -7.89
CA ASP A 49 0.09 -1.85 -9.28
C ASP A 49 1.61 -1.73 -9.49
N ASP A 50 2.19 -2.80 -10.01
CA ASP A 50 3.63 -2.89 -10.27
C ASP A 50 4.12 -1.95 -11.37
N GLN A 51 3.25 -1.48 -12.27
CA GLN A 51 3.62 -0.57 -13.35
C GLN A 51 3.76 0.86 -12.84
N ASN A 52 2.79 1.30 -12.04
CA ASN A 52 2.74 2.66 -11.52
C ASN A 52 3.39 2.82 -10.14
N LYS A 53 3.80 1.71 -9.51
CA LYS A 53 4.34 1.68 -8.13
C LYS A 53 3.35 2.28 -7.14
N SER A 54 2.07 1.97 -7.35
CA SER A 54 0.98 2.44 -6.49
C SER A 54 0.28 1.27 -5.81
N VAL A 55 -0.28 1.55 -4.65
CA VAL A 55 -1.17 0.64 -3.94
C VAL A 55 -2.55 1.27 -3.87
N GLU A 56 -3.57 0.47 -4.13
CA GLU A 56 -4.97 0.84 -3.98
C GLU A 56 -5.52 0.10 -2.76
N VAL A 57 -6.16 0.81 -1.83
CA VAL A 57 -6.79 0.23 -0.65
C VAL A 57 -8.22 0.76 -0.55
N THR A 58 -9.18 -0.12 -0.26
CA THR A 58 -10.56 0.31 0.00
C THR A 58 -10.59 1.27 1.20
N ASP A 59 -11.35 2.36 1.15
CA ASP A 59 -11.42 3.37 2.21
C ASP A 59 -11.73 2.76 3.59
N SER A 60 -12.57 1.73 3.63
CA SER A 60 -12.92 1.00 4.85
C SER A 60 -11.79 0.15 5.46
N LYS A 61 -10.63 0.08 4.80
CA LYS A 61 -9.45 -0.70 5.18
C LYS A 61 -8.17 0.10 5.27
N VAL A 62 -8.26 1.43 5.16
CA VAL A 62 -7.10 2.31 5.34
C VAL A 62 -6.57 2.24 6.77
N ASP A 63 -7.47 2.20 7.77
CA ASP A 63 -7.06 2.06 9.17
C ASP A 63 -6.36 0.70 9.42
N GLU A 64 -6.86 -0.39 8.83
CA GLU A 64 -6.19 -1.68 8.92
C GLU A 64 -4.83 -1.73 8.21
N LEU A 65 -4.67 -1.03 7.07
CA LEU A 65 -3.35 -0.86 6.44
C LEU A 65 -2.38 -0.22 7.43
N GLN A 66 -2.83 0.78 8.20
CA GLN A 66 -2.00 1.51 9.17
C GLN A 66 -1.54 0.58 10.28
N ILE A 67 -2.49 -0.16 10.85
CA ILE A 67 -2.23 -1.12 11.92
C ILE A 67 -1.21 -2.18 11.47
N ILE A 68 -1.35 -2.72 10.25
CA ILE A 68 -0.43 -3.75 9.75
C ILE A 68 1.00 -3.21 9.59
N VAL A 69 1.16 -1.97 9.11
CA VAL A 69 2.48 -1.34 8.98
C VAL A 69 3.08 -1.05 10.37
N ASP A 70 2.27 -0.57 11.32
CA ASP A 70 2.69 -0.34 12.70
C ASP A 70 3.12 -1.65 13.39
N ASP A 71 2.36 -2.73 13.22
CA ASP A 71 2.71 -4.05 13.75
C ASP A 71 4.03 -4.54 13.16
N GLU A 72 4.28 -4.34 11.87
CA GLU A 72 5.55 -4.69 11.24
C GLU A 72 6.73 -3.90 11.84
N ILE A 73 6.54 -2.61 12.17
CA ILE A 73 7.53 -1.79 12.88
C ILE A 73 7.82 -2.38 14.25
N VAL A 74 6.79 -2.69 15.04
CA VAL A 74 6.96 -3.23 16.40
C VAL A 74 7.62 -4.61 16.37
N LEU A 75 7.27 -5.45 15.41
CA LEU A 75 7.73 -6.84 15.35
C LEU A 75 9.14 -6.99 14.74
N LYS A 76 9.51 -6.12 13.78
CA LYS A 76 10.75 -6.31 12.99
C LYS A 76 11.59 -5.03 12.86
N GLY A 77 11.02 -3.87 13.16
CA GLY A 77 11.68 -2.58 13.05
C GLY A 77 12.48 -2.18 14.28
N LEU A 78 12.21 -2.78 15.43
CA LEU A 78 12.86 -2.47 16.71
C LEU A 78 13.82 -3.58 17.16
N SER A 79 14.77 -3.24 18.05
CA SER A 79 15.58 -4.23 18.77
C SER A 79 14.72 -5.13 19.66
N ASP A 80 15.27 -6.26 20.11
CA ASP A 80 14.54 -7.23 20.94
C ASP A 80 14.02 -6.62 22.26
N ASP A 81 14.73 -5.62 22.80
CA ASP A 81 14.33 -4.85 24.00
C ASP A 81 13.43 -3.64 23.69
N GLN A 82 13.17 -3.39 22.40
CA GLN A 82 12.39 -2.28 21.87
C GLN A 82 12.94 -0.88 22.21
N GLU A 83 14.21 -0.78 22.61
CA GLU A 83 14.84 0.51 22.95
C GLU A 83 15.47 1.21 21.75
N GLU A 84 15.80 0.47 20.68
CA GLU A 84 16.47 0.99 19.49
C GLU A 84 15.65 0.75 18.20
N VAL A 85 15.60 1.79 17.35
CA VAL A 85 15.06 1.65 15.99
C VAL A 85 16.15 1.15 15.05
N LEU A 86 15.97 -0.07 14.55
CA LEU A 86 16.88 -0.73 13.63
C LEU A 86 16.83 -0.09 12.23
N PRO A 87 17.81 -0.37 11.34
CA PRO A 87 17.79 0.14 9.98
C PRO A 87 16.51 -0.18 9.20
N LEU A 88 15.91 -1.36 9.43
CA LEU A 88 14.62 -1.71 8.84
C LEU A 88 13.48 -0.83 9.41
N GLY A 89 13.45 -0.64 10.74
CA GLY A 89 12.44 0.20 11.40
C GLY A 89 12.43 1.63 10.87
N ARG A 90 13.60 2.22 10.62
CA ARG A 90 13.69 3.56 10.00
C ARG A 90 13.01 3.62 8.64
N LYS A 91 13.23 2.60 7.80
CA LYS A 91 12.57 2.52 6.49
C LYS A 91 11.07 2.30 6.59
N LEU A 92 10.61 1.55 7.59
CA LEU A 92 9.19 1.33 7.84
C LEU A 92 8.52 2.60 8.39
N TYR A 93 9.19 3.38 9.23
CA TYR A 93 8.71 4.72 9.63
C TYR A 93 8.64 5.68 8.44
N ASP A 94 9.67 5.72 7.59
CA ASP A 94 9.64 6.56 6.37
C ASP A 94 8.48 6.15 5.44
N LEU A 95 8.20 4.85 5.33
CA LEU A 95 7.07 4.32 4.58
C LEU A 95 5.74 4.75 5.21
N TYR A 96 5.60 4.58 6.52
CA TYR A 96 4.42 4.98 7.28
C TYR A 96 4.12 6.48 7.10
N ASP A 97 5.12 7.34 7.28
CA ASP A 97 4.99 8.78 7.06
C ASP A 97 4.56 9.09 5.62
N THR A 98 5.06 8.33 4.62
CA THR A 98 4.69 8.56 3.22
C THR A 98 3.23 8.17 2.93
N ILE A 99 2.72 7.12 3.58
CA ILE A 99 1.35 6.63 3.39
C ILE A 99 0.33 7.59 4.05
N TYR A 100 0.68 8.19 5.18
CA TYR A 100 -0.25 8.94 6.04
C TYR A 100 0.03 10.44 6.18
N SER A 101 0.90 11.03 5.34
CA SER A 101 1.19 12.47 5.30
C SER A 101 0.21 13.29 4.46
#